data_AF-A0AAD3MEX5-F1
#
_entry.id   AF-A0AAD3MEX5-F1
#
_cell.length_a   1.000
_cell.length_b   1.000
_cell.length_c   1.000
_cell.angle_alpha   90.00
_cell.angle_beta   90.00
_cell.angle_gamma   90.00
#
_symmetry.space_group_name_H-M   'P 1'
#
loop_
_entity.id
_entity.type
_entity.pdbx_description
1 polymer ?
#
loop_
_entity_poly.entity_id
_entity_poly.type
_entity_poly.pdbx_seq_one_letter_code
_entity_poly.pdbx_strand_id
1 'polypeptide(L)'
;MQISLHYNILTPTDVTTLSVEVKPEANCTSKSHRPKLTLNISSLYSGKETTTNMVILDIKMLSGFAPDPESLKRLRGALLVDRVEQKEDHVLVYMQELPKDVGINHSLEIIQALPVQNLKPAVVKIYDYYQPSDQAETEYIYPCTAGKCSNWTVDLWSSTRGTSSFSAEHVEQRGRKGGTCLASQIIRTSPID
;
A
#
# COMPACT_ATOMS: atom_id res chain seq x y z
N MET A 1 -8.83 -26.85 33.63
CA MET A 1 -8.62 -26.82 32.17
C MET A 1 -8.52 -25.38 31.73
N GLN A 2 -7.47 -25.01 30.99
CA GLN A 2 -7.27 -23.66 30.48
C GLN A 2 -7.11 -23.75 28.95
N ILE A 3 -7.91 -22.98 28.23
CA ILE A 3 -7.88 -22.87 26.76
C ILE A 3 -7.46 -21.44 26.45
N SER A 4 -6.46 -21.29 25.58
CA SER A 4 -5.98 -20.00 25.11
C SER A 4 -6.22 -19.90 23.60
N LEU A 5 -6.93 -18.86 23.17
CA LEU A 5 -7.24 -18.59 21.78
C LEU A 5 -6.45 -17.35 21.35
N HIS A 6 -5.62 -17.50 20.32
CA HIS A 6 -4.93 -16.40 19.68
C HIS A 6 -5.53 -16.23 18.28
N TYR A 7 -5.99 -15.03 17.96
CA TYR A 7 -6.49 -14.68 16.64
C TYR A 7 -5.90 -13.34 16.23
N ASN A 8 -5.65 -13.18 14.93
CA ASN A 8 -5.19 -11.92 14.37
C ASN A 8 -6.41 -10.99 14.23
N ILE A 9 -6.42 -9.91 15.00
CA ILE A 9 -7.31 -8.78 14.76
C ILE A 9 -6.69 -7.90 13.68
N LEU A 10 -7.50 -7.49 12.71
CA LEU A 10 -7.15 -6.39 11.82
C LEU A 10 -6.96 -5.17 12.72
N THR A 11 -5.75 -4.61 12.75
CA THR A 11 -5.46 -3.41 13.53
C THR A 11 -6.45 -2.33 13.14
N PRO A 12 -7.25 -1.79 14.08
CA PRO A 12 -8.07 -0.64 13.77
C PRO A 12 -7.16 0.47 13.25
N THR A 13 -7.60 1.15 12.20
CA THR A 13 -6.94 2.35 11.72
C THR A 13 -7.07 3.39 12.81
N ASP A 14 -6.11 3.41 13.74
CA ASP A 14 -6.01 4.51 14.69
C ASP A 14 -5.97 5.80 13.87
N VAL A 15 -6.74 6.79 14.32
CA VAL A 15 -6.74 8.15 13.76
C VAL A 15 -5.39 8.78 14.05
N THR A 16 -4.42 8.39 13.22
CA THR A 16 -3.05 8.85 13.24
C THR A 16 -2.97 10.14 12.46
N THR A 17 -2.06 11.02 12.86
CA THR A 17 -1.92 12.31 12.19
C THR A 17 -1.10 12.18 10.90
N LEU A 18 -0.40 11.06 10.75
CA LEU A 18 0.38 10.69 9.58
C LEU A 18 -0.45 9.79 8.65
N SER A 19 -0.19 9.91 7.35
CA SER A 19 -0.77 9.02 6.35
C SER A 19 0.27 8.76 5.26
N VAL A 20 0.24 7.53 4.73
CA VAL A 20 1.12 7.10 3.65
C VAL A 20 0.32 6.32 2.61
N GLU A 21 0.46 6.70 1.35
CA GLU A 21 -0.09 5.98 0.20
C GLU A 21 1.05 5.49 -0.67
N VAL A 22 0.97 4.26 -1.17
CA VAL A 22 1.97 3.68 -2.07
C VAL A 22 1.29 3.22 -3.35
N LYS A 23 1.75 3.74 -4.48
CA LYS A 23 1.31 3.37 -5.82
C LYS A 23 2.42 2.58 -6.54
N PRO A 24 2.28 1.24 -6.66
CA PRO A 24 3.25 0.41 -7.38
C PRO A 24 3.02 0.47 -8.89
N GLU A 25 4.08 0.78 -9.65
CA GLU A 25 4.07 0.85 -11.11
C GLU A 25 5.14 -0.08 -11.70
N ALA A 26 4.73 -1.05 -12.52
CA ALA A 26 5.66 -1.93 -13.23
C ALA A 26 5.19 -2.23 -14.65
N ASN A 27 6.16 -2.42 -15.56
CA ASN A 27 5.88 -2.84 -16.92
C ASN A 27 5.83 -4.38 -17.00
N CYS A 28 4.63 -4.93 -16.82
CA CYS A 28 4.37 -6.37 -16.85
C CYS A 28 4.39 -6.99 -18.25
N THR A 29 4.45 -6.18 -19.30
CA THR A 29 4.48 -6.64 -20.69
C THR A 29 5.89 -6.95 -21.16
N SER A 30 6.88 -6.28 -20.57
CA SER A 30 8.29 -6.51 -20.88
C SER A 30 8.76 -7.85 -20.31
N LYS A 31 9.26 -8.75 -21.17
CA LYS A 31 10.00 -9.95 -20.75
C LYS A 31 11.42 -9.59 -20.33
N SER A 32 11.56 -8.61 -19.43
CA SER A 32 12.86 -8.22 -18.90
C SER A 32 13.44 -9.35 -18.06
N HIS A 33 14.72 -9.65 -18.24
CA HIS A 33 15.46 -10.58 -17.38
C HIS A 33 15.52 -10.11 -15.92
N ARG A 34 15.33 -8.80 -15.68
CA ARG A 34 15.24 -8.20 -14.35
C ARG A 34 14.07 -7.22 -14.31
N PRO A 35 12.89 -7.68 -13.88
CA PRO A 35 11.75 -6.79 -13.71
C PRO A 35 12.06 -5.68 -12.71
N LYS A 36 11.63 -4.47 -13.08
CA LYS A 36 11.71 -3.27 -12.24
C LYS A 36 10.31 -2.90 -11.77
N LEU A 37 10.20 -2.47 -10.53
CA LEU A 37 9.00 -1.92 -9.92
C LEU A 37 9.33 -0.52 -9.38
N THR A 38 8.57 0.47 -9.80
CA THR A 38 8.65 1.83 -9.25
C THR A 38 7.60 1.98 -8.17
N LEU A 39 8.03 2.38 -6.97
CA LEU A 39 7.15 2.70 -5.86
C LEU A 39 7.00 4.21 -5.78
N ASN A 40 5.80 4.72 -6.02
CA ASN A 40 5.46 6.12 -5.82
C ASN A 40 4.80 6.25 -4.44
N ILE A 41 5.53 6.83 -3.48
CA ILE A 41 5.08 6.98 -2.10
C ILE A 41 4.66 8.44 -1.88
N SER A 42 3.46 8.63 -1.34
CA SER A 42 2.93 9.93 -0.93
C SER A 42 2.75 9.94 0.58
N SER A 43 3.49 10.82 1.25
CA SER A 43 3.42 11.04 2.70
C SER A 43 2.64 12.31 2.98
N LEU A 44 1.72 12.28 3.94
CA LEU A 44 0.87 13.42 4.29
C LEU A 44 0.69 13.50 5.81
N TYR A 45 0.76 14.72 6.34
CA TYR A 45 0.49 15.04 7.75
C TYR A 45 -0.77 15.89 7.89
N SER A 46 -1.70 15.46 8.73
CA SER A 46 -3.00 16.10 8.98
C SER A 46 -3.20 16.42 10.47
N GLY A 47 -2.12 16.66 11.21
CA GLY A 47 -2.18 16.95 12.63
C GLY A 47 -2.54 18.41 12.97
N LYS A 48 -2.33 18.77 14.24
CA LYS A 48 -2.69 20.11 14.75
C LYS A 48 -1.63 21.15 14.43
N GLU A 49 -0.36 20.76 14.49
CA GLU A 49 0.79 21.63 14.28
C GLU A 49 0.96 22.00 12.80
N THR A 50 1.78 23.00 12.52
CA THR A 50 2.03 23.46 11.13
C THR A 50 2.98 22.54 10.35
N THR A 51 3.92 21.90 11.04
CA THR A 51 4.83 20.88 10.51
C THR A 51 5.03 19.78 11.55
N THR A 52 5.45 18.60 11.12
CA THR A 52 5.92 17.54 12.02
C THR A 52 7.36 17.79 12.47
N ASN A 53 7.82 16.99 13.43
CA ASN A 53 9.26 16.79 13.64
C ASN A 53 9.83 15.81 12.61
N MET A 54 10.99 15.22 12.93
CA MET A 54 11.63 14.19 12.12
C MET A 54 10.74 12.94 12.01
N VAL A 55 10.41 12.57 10.77
CA VAL A 55 9.56 11.43 10.44
C VAL A 55 10.41 10.38 9.74
N ILE A 56 10.16 9.11 10.04
CA ILE A 56 10.83 7.99 9.36
C ILE A 56 9.81 7.29 8.48
N LEU A 57 10.17 7.15 7.21
CA LEU A 57 9.49 6.28 6.26
C LEU A 57 10.29 4.98 6.14
N ASP A 58 9.73 3.89 6.67
CA ASP A 58 10.28 2.55 6.64
C ASP A 58 9.63 1.75 5.51
N ILE A 59 10.40 1.48 4.46
CA ILE A 59 9.94 0.76 3.27
C ILE A 59 10.49 -0.66 3.33
N LYS A 60 9.63 -1.64 3.63
CA LYS A 60 9.98 -3.06 3.51
C LYS A 60 10.03 -3.47 2.05
N MET A 61 11.07 -4.18 1.65
CA MET A 61 11.23 -4.75 0.31
C MET A 61 10.40 -6.03 0.15
N LEU A 62 9.90 -6.29 -1.06
CA LEU A 62 9.35 -7.58 -1.42
C LEU A 62 10.44 -8.66 -1.38
N SER A 63 10.08 -9.89 -1.00
CA SER A 63 11.02 -11.01 -0.99
C SER A 63 11.64 -11.23 -2.37
N GLY A 64 12.98 -11.22 -2.44
CA GLY A 64 13.73 -11.36 -3.70
C GLY A 64 13.91 -10.07 -4.49
N PHE A 65 13.42 -8.92 -3.98
CA PHE A 65 13.69 -7.60 -4.55
C PHE A 65 14.77 -6.87 -3.74
N ALA A 66 15.49 -5.98 -4.42
CA ALA A 66 16.47 -5.08 -3.83
C ALA A 66 16.25 -3.67 -4.39
N PRO A 67 16.50 -2.61 -3.61
CA PRO A 67 16.39 -1.25 -4.11
C PRO A 67 17.46 -0.96 -5.17
N ASP A 68 17.10 -0.17 -6.17
CA ASP A 68 18.02 0.28 -7.20
C ASP A 68 19.00 1.33 -6.63
N PRO A 69 20.34 1.13 -6.77
CA PRO A 69 21.32 2.06 -6.24
C PRO A 69 21.24 3.48 -6.82
N GLU A 70 20.81 3.65 -8.07
CA GLU A 70 20.67 4.97 -8.68
C GLU A 70 19.45 5.69 -8.11
N SER A 71 18.34 4.97 -7.96
CA SER A 71 17.14 5.52 -7.33
C SER A 71 17.37 5.90 -5.87
N LEU A 72 18.16 5.14 -5.11
CA LEU A 72 18.54 5.49 -3.73
C LEU A 72 19.34 6.80 -3.69
N LYS A 73 20.24 7.03 -4.65
CA LYS A 73 21.00 8.29 -4.74
C LYS A 73 20.08 9.48 -5.00
N ARG A 74 19.08 9.32 -5.89
CA ARG A 74 18.07 10.36 -6.15
C ARG A 74 17.23 10.63 -4.90
N LEU A 75 16.83 9.58 -4.19
CA LEU A 75 16.04 9.69 -2.96
C LEU A 75 16.80 10.43 -1.84
N ARG A 76 18.11 10.23 -1.72
CA ARG A 76 18.97 10.98 -0.78
C ARG A 76 19.02 12.49 -1.04
N GLY A 77 18.84 12.91 -2.30
CA GLY A 77 18.78 14.32 -2.68
C GLY A 77 17.35 14.84 -2.84
N ALA A 78 16.35 14.07 -2.44
CA ALA A 78 14.95 14.47 -2.57
C ALA A 78 14.57 15.52 -1.52
N LEU A 79 13.46 16.23 -1.79
CA LEU A 79 12.93 17.26 -0.91
C LEU A 79 12.66 16.71 0.50
N LEU A 80 13.10 17.43 1.53
CA LEU A 80 12.89 17.11 2.95
C LEU A 80 13.55 15.79 3.43
N VAL A 81 14.36 15.11 2.61
CA VAL A 81 15.10 13.91 3.04
C VAL A 81 16.45 14.31 3.63
N ASP A 82 16.71 13.92 4.88
CA ASP A 82 18.00 14.12 5.56
C ASP A 82 18.99 13.01 5.22
N ARG A 83 18.55 11.75 5.33
CA ARG A 83 19.38 10.57 5.04
C ARG A 83 18.53 9.39 4.60
N VAL A 84 19.19 8.45 3.92
CA VAL A 84 18.61 7.16 3.52
C VAL A 84 19.56 6.03 3.91
N GLU A 85 19.05 5.14 4.74
CA GLU A 85 19.76 3.94 5.22
C GLU A 85 19.11 2.69 4.67
N GLN A 86 19.94 1.71 4.30
CA GLN A 86 19.47 0.38 3.93
C GLN A 86 19.85 -0.57 5.05
N LYS A 87 18.86 -1.26 5.60
CA LYS A 87 19.05 -2.23 6.67
C LYS A 87 18.32 -3.51 6.32
N GLU A 88 19.06 -4.59 6.07
CA GLU A 88 18.48 -5.90 5.71
C GLU A 88 17.54 -5.78 4.49
N ASP A 89 16.25 -6.08 4.66
CA ASP A 89 15.18 -5.94 3.68
C ASP A 89 14.38 -4.63 3.82
N HIS A 90 14.90 -3.66 4.58
CA HIS A 90 14.27 -2.36 4.81
C HIS A 90 15.10 -1.21 4.23
N VAL A 91 14.40 -0.21 3.69
CA VAL A 91 14.97 1.09 3.34
C VAL A 91 14.34 2.14 4.25
N LEU A 92 15.16 2.73 5.10
CA LEU A 92 14.76 3.77 6.05
C LEU A 92 15.07 5.15 5.44
N VAL A 93 14.04 5.95 5.25
CA VAL A 93 14.16 7.33 4.78
C VAL A 93 13.85 8.25 5.94
N TYR A 94 14.82 9.07 6.33
CA TYR A 94 14.65 10.04 7.40
C TYR A 94 14.28 11.36 6.77
N MET A 95 13.09 11.83 7.09
CA MET A 95 12.56 13.11 6.62
C MET A 95 12.68 14.14 7.72
N GLN A 96 13.13 15.35 7.39
CA GLN A 96 13.35 16.44 8.34
C GLN A 96 12.04 16.87 9.00
N GLU A 97 11.01 17.06 8.18
CA GLU A 97 9.65 17.44 8.60
C GLU A 97 8.66 17.14 7.47
N LEU A 98 7.38 17.06 7.82
CA LEU A 98 6.25 17.05 6.91
C LEU A 98 5.38 18.29 7.15
N PRO A 99 5.16 19.12 6.13
CA PRO A 99 4.21 20.21 6.22
C PRO A 99 2.77 19.70 6.35
N LYS A 100 1.97 20.42 7.14
CA LYS A 100 0.55 20.12 7.31
C LYS A 100 -0.22 20.28 6.01
N ASP A 101 -1.09 19.30 5.75
CA ASP A 101 -2.02 19.24 4.62
C ASP A 101 -1.34 19.31 3.24
N VAL A 102 -0.03 19.01 3.17
CA VAL A 102 0.77 19.01 1.94
C VAL A 102 1.36 17.62 1.71
N GLY A 103 0.99 16.99 0.60
CA GLY A 103 1.50 15.68 0.21
C GLY A 103 2.93 15.75 -0.33
N ILE A 104 3.86 15.06 0.31
CA ILE A 104 5.24 14.93 -0.14
C ILE A 104 5.41 13.60 -0.88
N ASN A 105 5.87 13.68 -2.13
CA ASN A 105 6.01 12.53 -3.00
C ASN A 105 7.48 12.10 -3.13
N HIS A 106 7.71 10.80 -2.97
CA HIS A 106 8.99 10.15 -3.19
C HIS A 106 8.85 8.97 -4.14
N SER A 107 9.91 8.69 -4.89
CA SER A 107 9.94 7.56 -5.82
C SER A 107 11.16 6.69 -5.54
N LEU A 108 10.92 5.38 -5.45
CA LEU A 108 11.94 4.37 -5.25
C LEU A 108 11.76 3.24 -6.26
N GLU A 109 12.76 3.01 -7.10
CA GLU A 109 12.82 1.82 -7.94
C GLU A 109 13.40 0.63 -7.15
N ILE A 110 12.74 -0.52 -7.28
CA ILE A 110 13.23 -1.80 -6.78
C ILE A 110 13.36 -2.79 -7.94
N ILE A 111 14.39 -3.62 -7.89
CA ILE A 111 14.76 -4.57 -8.94
C ILE A 111 14.66 -5.98 -8.36
N GLN A 112 14.09 -6.90 -9.13
CA GLN A 112 14.09 -8.31 -8.76
C GLN A 112 15.51 -8.88 -8.85
N ALA A 113 16.11 -9.17 -7.70
CA ALA A 113 17.43 -9.80 -7.58
C ALA A 113 17.32 -11.32 -7.64
N LEU A 114 16.29 -11.90 -7.02
CA LEU A 114 16.02 -13.33 -7.00
C LEU A 114 14.56 -13.60 -7.40
N PRO A 115 14.30 -14.56 -8.31
CA PRO A 115 12.95 -14.91 -8.69
C PRO A 115 12.24 -15.63 -7.53
N VAL A 116 11.17 -15.03 -7.03
CA VAL A 116 10.31 -15.59 -5.97
C VAL A 116 8.88 -15.65 -6.50
N GLN A 117 8.22 -16.78 -6.28
CA GLN A 117 6.81 -16.95 -6.60
C GLN A 117 5.93 -16.67 -5.37
N ASN A 118 4.66 -16.35 -5.61
CA ASN A 118 3.69 -16.04 -4.54
C ASN A 118 4.19 -14.94 -3.59
N LEU A 119 4.58 -13.81 -4.18
CA LEU A 119 5.03 -12.64 -3.43
C LEU A 119 3.95 -12.22 -2.43
N LYS A 120 4.34 -12.14 -1.16
CA LYS A 120 3.50 -11.56 -0.11
C LYS A 120 3.49 -10.04 -0.25
N PRO A 121 2.39 -9.36 0.12
CA PRO A 121 2.40 -7.91 0.27
C PRO A 121 3.53 -7.48 1.21
N ALA A 122 4.17 -6.35 0.87
CA ALA A 122 5.15 -5.70 1.73
C ALA A 122 4.54 -4.45 2.35
N VAL A 123 4.96 -4.14 3.57
CA VAL A 123 4.41 -3.04 4.36
C VAL A 123 5.35 -1.84 4.27
N VAL A 124 4.79 -0.67 4.02
CA VAL A 124 5.46 0.63 4.18
C VAL A 124 4.87 1.30 5.42
N LYS A 125 5.73 1.76 6.30
CA LYS A 125 5.35 2.42 7.55
C LYS A 125 5.88 3.84 7.55
N ILE A 126 5.10 4.75 8.12
CA ILE A 126 5.52 6.11 8.42
C ILE A 126 5.26 6.39 9.89
N TYR A 127 6.24 6.95 10.60
CA TYR A 127 6.12 7.21 12.04
C TYR A 127 6.99 8.38 12.49
N ASP A 128 6.56 9.08 13.54
CA ASP A 128 7.35 10.13 14.19
C ASP A 128 8.50 9.48 14.98
N TYR A 129 9.72 10.03 14.84
CA TYR A 129 10.91 9.48 15.49
C TYR A 129 10.86 9.57 17.03
N TYR A 130 10.23 10.62 17.58
CA TYR A 130 10.13 10.86 19.01
C TYR A 130 8.85 10.28 19.61
N GLN A 131 7.81 10.06 18.80
CA GLN A 131 6.54 9.46 19.22
C GLN A 131 6.10 8.35 18.25
N PRO A 132 6.74 7.15 18.30
CA PRO A 132 6.45 6.06 17.37
C PRO A 132 5.03 5.49 17.46
N SER A 133 4.27 5.86 18.51
CA SER A 133 2.85 5.53 18.62
C SER A 133 1.99 6.25 17.57
N ASP A 134 2.43 7.41 17.06
CA ASP A 134 1.78 8.07 15.93
C ASP A 134 2.41 7.53 14.65
N GLN A 135 1.76 6.54 14.06
CA GLN A 135 2.26 5.82 12.90
C GLN A 135 1.13 5.38 11.97
N ALA A 136 1.40 5.37 10.67
CA ALA A 136 0.51 4.81 9.66
C ALA A 136 1.25 3.75 8.85
N GLU A 137 0.51 2.73 8.41
CA GLU A 137 1.04 1.63 7.63
C GLU A 137 0.17 1.42 6.39
N THR A 138 0.81 1.08 5.27
CA THR A 138 0.13 0.73 4.02
C THR A 138 0.85 -0.42 3.36
N GLU A 139 0.11 -1.26 2.65
CA GLU A 139 0.66 -2.42 1.96
C GLU A 139 0.76 -2.16 0.46
N TYR A 140 1.80 -2.71 -0.16
CA TYR A 140 1.92 -2.74 -1.62
C TYR A 140 2.22 -4.15 -2.10
N ILE A 141 1.76 -4.42 -3.32
CA ILE A 141 1.92 -5.70 -4.00
C ILE A 141 2.62 -5.51 -5.34
N TYR A 142 3.26 -6.56 -5.83
CA TYR A 142 3.82 -6.57 -7.17
C TYR A 142 2.68 -6.74 -8.21
N PRO A 143 2.44 -5.77 -9.11
CA PRO A 143 1.27 -5.76 -9.98
C PRO A 143 1.36 -6.76 -11.14
N CYS A 144 2.53 -7.37 -11.37
CA CYS A 144 2.75 -8.32 -12.47
C CYS A 144 2.57 -9.78 -12.08
N THR A 145 1.78 -10.08 -11.05
CA THR A 145 1.35 -11.44 -10.74
C THR A 145 0.59 -12.04 -11.92
N ALA A 146 0.96 -13.27 -12.29
CA ALA A 146 0.44 -14.00 -13.46
C ALA A 146 -0.99 -14.55 -13.24
N GLY A 147 -1.90 -13.68 -12.80
CA GLY A 147 -3.34 -13.94 -12.68
C GLY A 147 -4.09 -12.65 -13.00
N LYS A 148 -4.27 -12.36 -14.29
CA LYS A 148 -4.93 -11.13 -14.74
C LYS A 148 -6.37 -11.05 -14.24
N CYS A 149 -6.72 -9.90 -13.67
CA CYS A 149 -7.98 -9.23 -14.00
C CYS A 149 -7.66 -7.77 -14.33
N SER A 150 -7.02 -7.54 -15.48
CA SER A 150 -6.82 -6.20 -16.02
C SER A 150 -8.09 -5.71 -16.71
N ASN A 151 -8.56 -4.54 -16.27
CA ASN A 151 -9.70 -3.72 -16.72
C ASN A 151 -11.09 -4.06 -16.17
N TRP A 152 -11.43 -3.41 -15.05
CA TRP A 152 -12.78 -2.94 -14.83
C TRP A 152 -12.74 -1.42 -14.62
N THR A 153 -13.07 -0.66 -15.65
CA THR A 153 -13.59 0.70 -15.49
C THR A 153 -14.92 0.57 -14.76
N VAL A 154 -15.05 1.22 -13.61
CA VAL A 154 -16.34 1.41 -12.94
C VAL A 154 -17.14 2.43 -13.75
N ASP A 155 -17.76 2.01 -14.84
CA ASP A 155 -18.77 2.82 -15.50
C ASP A 155 -20.04 2.75 -14.65
N LEU A 156 -20.22 3.76 -13.78
CA LEU A 156 -21.46 4.02 -13.06
C LEU A 156 -22.56 4.35 -14.09
N TRP A 157 -23.36 3.37 -14.47
CA TRP A 157 -24.65 3.64 -15.11
C TRP A 157 -25.75 3.61 -14.06
N SER A 158 -26.28 4.77 -13.69
CA SER A 158 -27.52 4.87 -12.92
C SER A 158 -28.70 4.72 -13.87
N SER A 159 -29.46 3.63 -13.73
CA SER A 159 -30.82 3.56 -14.25
C SER A 159 -31.75 3.02 -13.19
N THR A 160 -32.63 3.89 -12.75
CA THR A 160 -33.72 3.67 -11.78
C THR A 160 -34.71 2.60 -12.23
N ARG A 161 -35.08 1.71 -11.31
CA ARG A 161 -36.47 1.35 -10.98
C ARG A 161 -36.54 0.24 -9.92
N GLY A 162 -37.13 0.59 -8.77
CA GLY A 162 -38.24 -0.15 -8.18
C GLY A 162 -37.97 -1.41 -7.34
N THR A 163 -38.39 -1.31 -6.07
CA THR A 163 -39.02 -2.36 -5.23
C THR A 163 -38.15 -3.47 -4.61
N SER A 164 -37.70 -3.17 -3.39
CA SER A 164 -37.77 -3.97 -2.15
C SER A 164 -37.72 -5.51 -2.23
N SER A 165 -36.60 -6.08 -1.79
CA SER A 165 -36.50 -7.16 -0.78
C SER A 165 -35.03 -7.54 -0.61
N PHE A 166 -34.50 -7.43 0.61
CA PHE A 166 -33.08 -7.72 0.91
C PHE A 166 -32.91 -9.18 1.32
N SER A 167 -32.17 -9.96 0.52
CA SER A 167 -31.59 -11.24 0.89
C SER A 167 -30.11 -11.22 0.53
N ALA A 168 -29.25 -11.65 1.47
CA ALA A 168 -27.83 -11.87 1.18
C ALA A 168 -27.70 -13.17 0.40
N GLU A 169 -27.49 -13.09 -0.92
CA GLU A 169 -27.17 -14.26 -1.75
C GLU A 169 -25.67 -14.29 -2.07
N HIS A 170 -25.05 -15.45 -1.84
CA HIS A 170 -23.74 -15.77 -2.38
C HIS A 170 -23.93 -16.09 -3.87
N VAL A 171 -23.60 -15.14 -4.74
CA VAL A 171 -23.71 -15.37 -6.19
C VAL A 171 -22.37 -15.88 -6.71
N GLU A 172 -22.26 -17.19 -6.87
CA GLU A 172 -21.15 -17.81 -7.61
C GLU A 172 -21.45 -17.78 -9.10
N GLN A 173 -20.76 -16.92 -9.85
CA GLN A 173 -20.87 -16.90 -11.31
C GLN A 173 -19.74 -17.69 -11.96
N ARG A 174 -20.09 -18.78 -12.65
CA ARG A 174 -19.16 -19.49 -13.55
C ARG A 174 -18.93 -18.69 -14.82
N GLY A 175 -17.77 -18.06 -14.92
CA GLY A 175 -17.24 -17.58 -16.18
C GLY A 175 -16.89 -18.73 -17.13
N ARG A 176 -17.16 -18.55 -18.43
CA ARG A 176 -16.90 -19.50 -19.52
C ARG A 176 -15.41 -19.56 -19.88
N LYS A 177 -14.56 -19.89 -18.90
CA LYS A 177 -13.20 -20.46 -18.98
C LYS A 177 -12.64 -20.60 -17.55
N GLY A 178 -13.22 -21.53 -16.80
CA GLY A 178 -12.56 -22.28 -15.72
C GLY A 178 -11.72 -21.53 -14.68
N GLY A 179 -12.14 -20.35 -14.21
CA GLY A 179 -11.52 -19.66 -13.08
C GLY A 179 -12.57 -18.93 -12.26
N THR A 180 -12.56 -19.13 -10.94
CA THR A 180 -13.37 -18.39 -9.97
C THR A 180 -12.55 -17.23 -9.42
N CYS A 181 -13.11 -16.02 -9.45
CA CYS A 181 -12.60 -14.86 -8.71
C CYS A 181 -13.59 -14.53 -7.61
N LEU A 182 -13.11 -14.42 -6.37
CA LEU A 182 -13.91 -13.95 -5.24
C LEU A 182 -13.89 -12.42 -5.24
N ALA A 183 -15.05 -11.79 -5.45
CA ALA A 183 -15.23 -10.37 -5.23
C ALA A 183 -15.88 -10.16 -3.87
N SER A 184 -15.19 -9.47 -2.95
CA SER A 184 -15.80 -8.97 -1.71
C SER A 184 -16.27 -7.54 -1.97
N GLN A 185 -17.58 -7.31 -2.04
CA GLN A 185 -18.15 -5.96 -1.98
C GLN A 185 -18.40 -5.57 -0.52
N ILE A 186 -17.91 -4.39 -0.11
CA ILE A 186 -18.30 -3.72 1.13
C ILE A 186 -19.49 -2.82 0.77
N ILE A 187 -20.69 -3.17 1.24
CA ILE A 187 -21.86 -2.29 1.11
C ILE A 187 -21.82 -1.28 2.26
N ARG A 188 -21.65 0.01 1.94
CA ARG A 188 -21.83 1.11 2.91
C ARG A 188 -23.31 1.19 3.29
N THR A 189 -23.67 0.81 4.52
CA THR A 189 -24.96 1.17 5.10
C THR A 189 -24.83 2.53 5.77
N SER A 190 -25.63 3.51 5.32
CA SER A 190 -25.84 4.75 6.07
C SER A 190 -27.02 4.53 7.04
N PRO A 191 -26.98 5.03 8.28
CA PRO A 191 -28.04 4.84 9.25
C PRO A 191 -29.07 5.97 9.13
N ILE A 192 -30.38 5.68 9.21
CA ILE A 192 -31.39 6.68 9.59
C ILE A 192 -32.53 5.98 10.36
N ASP A 193 -32.93 6.65 11.45
CA ASP A 193 -34.13 6.51 12.31
C ASP A 193 -35.32 5.70 11.77
#